data_AF-A0A519GZE8-F1
#
_entry.id   AF-A0A519GZE8-F1
#
_cell.length_a   1.000
_cell.length_b   1.000
_cell.length_c   1.000
_cell.angle_alpha   90.00
_cell.angle_beta   90.00
_cell.angle_gamma   90.00
#
_symmetry.space_group_name_H-M   'P 1'
#
loop_
_entity.id
_entity.type
_entity.pdbx_description
1 polymer ?
#
loop_
_entity_poly.entity_id
_entity_poly.type
_entity_poly.pdbx_seq_one_letter_code
_entity_poly.pdbx_strand_id
1 'polypeptide(L)' 'MTVYPEELHPVFGRLGLHALPIHEPILIATFIAVVLGGLFVFALITKFRLWGHLWNDWITSIDHKKIGIMYM' A
#
# COMPACT_ATOMS: atom_id res chain seq x y z
N MET A 1 22.53 -5.74 -32.67
CA MET A 1 21.07 -5.76 -32.49
C MET A 1 20.68 -7.08 -31.84
N THR A 2 20.65 -7.15 -30.51
CA THR A 2 19.97 -8.25 -29.80
C THR A 2 18.71 -7.65 -29.21
N VAL A 3 17.61 -7.78 -29.96
CA VAL A 3 16.27 -7.46 -29.46
C VAL A 3 15.95 -8.56 -28.44
N TYR A 4 16.21 -8.31 -27.16
CA TYR A 4 15.60 -9.12 -26.10
C TYR A 4 14.10 -8.89 -26.24
N PRO A 5 13.27 -9.94 -26.37
CA PRO A 5 11.83 -9.73 -26.30
C PRO A 5 11.59 -9.04 -24.97
N GLU A 6 10.91 -7.89 -24.97
CA GLU A 6 10.32 -7.41 -23.73
C GLU A 6 9.58 -8.61 -23.14
N GLU A 7 9.97 -9.01 -21.93
CA GLU A 7 9.39 -10.09 -21.15
C GLU A 7 7.94 -9.71 -20.81
N LEU A 8 7.08 -9.66 -21.83
CA LEU A 8 5.68 -9.33 -21.69
C LEU A 8 5.01 -10.55 -21.08
N HIS A 9 5.04 -10.60 -19.76
CA HIS A 9 4.47 -11.71 -19.04
C HIS A 9 2.94 -11.69 -19.23
N PRO A 10 2.29 -12.79 -19.63
CA PRO A 10 0.87 -12.79 -19.98
C PRO A 10 -0.06 -12.36 -18.83
N VAL A 11 0.40 -12.47 -17.58
CA VAL A 11 -0.34 -12.04 -16.38
C VAL A 11 0.21 -10.75 -15.76
N PHE A 12 1.51 -10.47 -15.90
CA PHE A 12 2.18 -9.37 -15.20
C PHE A 12 2.60 -8.21 -16.10
N GLY A 13 2.43 -8.36 -17.42
CA GLY A 13 2.87 -7.37 -18.40
C GLY A 13 4.34 -7.04 -18.20
N ARG A 14 4.63 -5.75 -17.96
CA ARG A 14 5.99 -5.22 -17.74
C ARG A 14 6.41 -5.18 -16.26
N LEU A 15 5.60 -5.73 -15.34
CA LEU A 15 5.97 -5.79 -13.91
C LEU A 15 6.98 -6.91 -13.68
N GLY A 16 8.16 -6.57 -13.16
CA GLY A 16 9.18 -7.51 -12.70
C GLY A 16 10.03 -6.92 -11.58
N LEU A 17 10.93 -7.71 -11.01
CA LEU A 17 11.82 -7.24 -9.92
C LEU A 17 12.67 -6.04 -10.34
N HIS A 18 13.00 -5.93 -11.62
CA HIS A 18 13.71 -4.79 -12.21
C HIS A 18 12.91 -3.47 -12.13
N ALA A 19 11.59 -3.52 -11.95
CA ALA A 19 10.75 -2.33 -11.81
C ALA A 19 10.83 -1.72 -10.39
N LEU A 20 11.39 -2.44 -9.43
CA LEU A 20 11.63 -1.94 -8.08
C LEU A 20 13.01 -1.25 -8.00
N PRO A 21 13.14 -0.12 -7.30
CA PRO A 21 14.40 0.60 -7.15
C PRO A 21 15.29 -0.03 -6.06
N ILE A 22 15.67 -1.31 -6.23
CA ILE A 22 16.43 -2.10 -5.22
C ILE A 22 17.90 -1.64 -5.08
N HIS A 23 18.36 -0.76 -5.95
CA HIS A 23 19.73 -0.26 -5.93
C HIS A 23 19.87 1.09 -5.21
N GLU A 24 18.74 1.74 -4.89
CA GLU A 24 18.71 3.06 -4.26
C GLU A 24 18.46 2.90 -2.74
N PRO A 25 19.50 3.06 -1.88
CA PRO A 25 19.39 2.73 -0.46
C PRO A 25 18.31 3.54 0.28
N ILE A 26 18.11 4.80 -0.12
CA ILE A 26 17.11 5.69 0.48
C ILE A 26 15.69 5.19 0.18
N LEU A 27 15.43 4.72 -1.04
CA LEU A 27 14.12 4.21 -1.43
C LEU A 27 13.79 2.91 -0.70
N ILE A 28 14.76 2.00 -0.59
CA ILE A 28 14.60 0.76 0.18
C ILE A 28 14.31 1.07 1.65
N ALA A 29 15.12 1.93 2.27
CA ALA A 29 14.93 2.32 3.67
C ALA A 29 13.53 2.93 3.90
N THR A 30 13.08 3.76 2.96
CA THR A 30 11.74 4.40 3.01
C THR A 30 10.64 3.35 2.90
N PHE A 31 10.71 2.42 1.94
CA PHE A 31 9.72 1.36 1.81
C PHE A 31 9.65 0.46 3.04
N ILE A 32 10.81 0.11 3.63
CA ILE A 32 10.85 -0.66 4.87
C ILE A 32 10.17 0.13 6.00
N ALA A 33 10.48 1.41 6.16
CA ALA A 33 9.88 2.25 7.20
C ALA A 33 8.36 2.37 7.04
N VAL A 34 7.86 2.56 5.81
CA VAL A 34 6.42 2.63 5.52
C VAL A 34 5.73 1.30 5.81
N VAL A 35 6.33 0.17 5.40
CA VAL A 35 5.78 -1.16 5.69
C VAL A 35 5.72 -1.42 7.20
N LEU A 36 6.78 -1.08 7.93
CA LEU A 36 6.81 -1.23 9.38
C LEU A 36 5.77 -0.32 10.07
N GLY A 37 5.65 0.93 9.63
CA GLY A 37 4.63 1.86 10.14
C GLY A 37 3.21 1.36 9.86
N GLY A 38 2.95 0.88 8.64
CA GLY A 38 1.67 0.30 8.25
C GLY A 38 1.32 -0.95 9.06
N LEU A 39 2.29 -1.85 9.24
CA LEU A 39 2.12 -3.05 10.06
C LEU A 39 1.89 -2.70 11.53
N PHE A 40 2.56 -1.68 12.05
CA PHE A 40 2.36 -1.21 13.42
C PHE A 40 0.91 -0.71 13.62
N VAL A 41 0.41 0.15 12.74
CA VAL A 41 -0.98 0.64 12.79
C VAL A 41 -1.98 -0.52 12.62
N PHE A 42 -1.74 -1.41 11.65
CA PHE A 42 -2.56 -2.60 11.42
C PHE A 42 -2.63 -3.51 12.65
N ALA A 43 -1.49 -3.71 13.33
CA ALA A 43 -1.42 -4.50 14.55
C ALA A 43 -2.19 -3.84 15.70
N LEU A 44 -2.14 -2.51 15.85
CA LEU A 44 -2.93 -1.79 16.85
C LEU A 44 -4.43 -1.92 16.59
N ILE A 45 -4.89 -1.69 15.36
CA ILE A 45 -6.30 -1.83 14.98
C ILE A 45 -6.79 -3.26 15.26
N THR A 46 -5.99 -4.26 14.92
CA THR A 46 -6.30 -5.68 15.15
C THR A 46 -6.33 -6.02 16.64
N LYS A 47 -5.33 -5.57 17.42
CA LYS A 47 -5.23 -5.83 18.86
C LYS A 47 -6.41 -5.23 19.63
N PHE A 48 -6.81 -4.00 19.29
CA PHE A 48 -7.94 -3.32 19.92
C PHE A 48 -9.30 -3.66 19.29
N ARG A 49 -9.33 -4.56 18.29
CA ARG A 49 -10.56 -4.97 17.57
C ARG A 49 -11.36 -3.81 16.99
N LEU A 50 -10.66 -2.77 16.53
CA LEU A 50 -11.26 -1.55 15.99
C LEU A 50 -11.80 -1.72 14.56
N TRP A 51 -11.64 -2.91 13.95
CA TRP A 51 -12.13 -3.21 12.61
C TRP A 51 -13.61 -2.92 12.41
N GLY A 52 -14.46 -3.25 13.40
CA GLY A 52 -15.90 -2.98 13.32
C GLY A 52 -16.20 -1.47 13.30
N HIS A 53 -15.55 -0.69 14.15
CA HIS A 53 -15.69 0.77 14.17
C HIS A 53 -15.12 1.40 12.89
N LEU A 54 -13.93 1.01 12.46
CA LEU A 54 -13.31 1.53 11.24
C LEU A 54 -14.20 1.27 10.00
N TRP A 55 -14.76 0.06 9.90
CA TRP A 55 -15.62 -0.30 8.77
C TRP A 55 -16.97 0.44 8.83
N ASN A 56 -17.75 0.24 9.89
CA ASN A 56 -19.13 0.70 9.95
C ASN A 56 -19.25 2.23 10.13
N ASP A 57 -18.33 2.84 10.88
CA ASP A 57 -18.46 4.25 11.25
C ASP A 57 -17.65 5.20 10.37
N TRP A 58 -16.66 4.70 9.61
CA TRP A 58 -15.76 5.54 8.80
C TRP A 58 -15.77 5.11 7.33
N ILE A 59 -15.28 3.92 7.00
CA ILE A 59 -15.11 3.48 5.60
C ILE A 59 -16.44 3.46 4.84
N THR A 60 -17.50 2.88 5.44
CA THR A 60 -18.83 2.80 4.81
C THR A 60 -19.76 3.94 5.21
N SER A 61 -19.23 5.02 5.79
CA SER A 61 -20.05 6.14 6.26
C SER A 61 -20.61 6.96 5.09
N ILE A 62 -21.88 7.34 5.17
CA ILE A 62 -22.55 8.27 4.24
C ILE A 62 -22.57 9.71 4.81
N ASP A 63 -22.14 9.91 6.06
CA ASP A 63 -22.07 11.23 6.67
C ASP A 63 -21.00 12.11 5.99
N HIS A 64 -21.45 13.19 5.34
CA HIS A 64 -20.59 14.16 4.65
C HIS A 64 -19.56 14.83 5.57
N LYS A 65 -19.82 14.93 6.88
CA LYS A 65 -18.84 15.46 7.84
C LYS A 65 -17.68 14.48 8.02
N LYS A 66 -17.98 13.19 8.17
CA LYS A 66 -16.96 12.15 8.33
C LYS A 66 -16.16 11.94 7.05
N ILE A 67 -16.84 11.95 5.89
CA ILE A 67 -16.17 11.95 4.58
C ILE A 67 -15.26 13.18 4.47
N GLY A 68 -15.74 14.36 4.88
CA GLY A 68 -14.93 15.58 4.95
C GLY A 68 -13.65 15.39 5.77
N ILE A 69 -13.75 14.81 6.96
CA ILE A 69 -12.57 14.52 7.82
C ILE A 69 -11.60 13.54 7.16
N MET A 70 -12.08 12.56 6.39
CA MET A 70 -11.22 11.57 5.74
C MET A 70 -10.43 12.14 4.56
N TYR A 71 -10.96 13.17 3.88
CA TYR A 71 -10.34 13.74 2.68
C TYR A 71 -9.46 14.97 2.95
N MET A 72 -9.68 15.65 4.07
CA MET A 72 -8.88 16.80 4.50
C MET A 72 -7.56 16.36 5.11
#